data_AF-A0AAV9F589-F1
#
_entry.id   AF-A0AAV9F589-F1
#
_cell.length_a   1.000
_cell.length_b   1.000
_cell.length_c   1.000
_cell.angle_alpha   90.00
_cell.angle_beta   90.00
_cell.angle_gamma   90.00
#
_symmetry.space_group_name_H-M   'P 1'
#
loop_
_entity.id
_entity.type
_entity.pdbx_description
1 polymer ?
#
loop_
_entity_poly.entity_id
_entity_poly.type
_entity_poly.pdbx_seq_one_letter_code
_entity_poly.pdbx_strand_id
1 'polypeptide(L)'
;MATTEGCLFVFREIQQALVDIGDKEAPFVGSREWIGAIELSFVLDKLVGVTCKILNVRSGADLPEKCRELALHFDTQGTPIMIGGGVLAYTLLGVDYNETSGDCAFLILDPHYTGTDDLKKIVNGGWCGWKKAVDSKGKNFFLADKFYNLLLPQRPKMLKNIQVILRERKSNRNLKNTVGNVFRYHIELFMVSRNSPEGTSLPPALSP
;
A
#
# COMPACT_ATOMS: atom_id res chain seq x y z
N MET A 1 -7.20 6.63 26.49
CA MET A 1 -6.68 5.74 25.43
C MET A 1 -6.97 6.43 24.11
N ALA A 2 -5.93 6.63 23.28
CA ALA A 2 -6.00 7.50 22.11
C ALA A 2 -7.10 7.05 21.14
N THR A 3 -8.06 7.93 20.92
CA THR A 3 -9.02 7.87 19.81
C THR A 3 -8.22 7.92 18.52
N THR A 4 -8.44 6.98 17.60
CA THR A 4 -7.87 6.93 16.24
C THR A 4 -8.49 8.00 15.33
N GLU A 5 -8.54 9.24 15.82
CA GLU A 5 -8.89 10.42 15.05
C GLU A 5 -7.59 11.20 14.80
N GLY A 6 -7.02 11.09 13.59
CA GLY A 6 -6.17 12.15 13.07
C GLY A 6 -4.65 11.99 13.01
N CYS A 7 -4.03 10.82 13.23
CA CYS A 7 -2.57 10.71 13.14
C CYS A 7 -2.11 10.30 11.73
N LEU A 8 -1.68 11.28 10.92
CA LEU A 8 -0.73 11.03 9.84
C LEU A 8 0.64 10.81 10.49
N PHE A 9 1.24 9.63 10.33
CA PHE A 9 2.58 9.40 10.86
C PHE A 9 3.61 10.17 10.04
N VAL A 10 4.44 10.97 10.72
CA VAL A 10 5.59 11.59 10.09
C VAL A 10 6.71 10.54 9.91
N PHE A 11 7.53 10.67 8.86
CA PHE A 11 8.60 9.71 8.56
C PHE A 11 9.47 9.32 9.77
N ARG A 12 9.74 10.29 10.64
CA ARG A 12 10.53 10.08 11.84
C ARG A 12 9.86 9.13 12.84
N GLU A 13 8.53 9.13 12.95
CA GLU A 13 7.79 8.20 13.80
C GLU A 13 7.84 6.77 13.26
N ILE A 14 7.76 6.61 11.94
CA ILE A 14 7.93 5.32 11.27
C ILE A 14 9.33 4.75 11.54
N GLN A 15 10.37 5.58 11.37
CA GLN A 15 11.75 5.18 11.65
C GLN A 15 11.97 4.87 13.12
N GLN A 16 11.42 5.70 14.02
CA GLN A 16 11.50 5.46 15.45
C GLN A 16 10.82 4.15 15.85
N ALA A 17 9.66 3.83 15.24
CA ALA A 17 8.97 2.57 15.51
C ALA A 17 9.84 1.34 15.19
N LEU A 18 10.59 1.38 14.08
CA LEU A 18 11.52 0.30 13.69
C LEU A 18 12.73 0.19 14.62
N VAL A 19 13.23 1.31 15.14
CA VAL A 19 14.29 1.31 16.16
C VAL A 19 13.76 0.78 17.50
N ASP A 20 12.57 1.20 17.92
CA ASP A 20 11.97 0.82 19.20
C ASP A 20 11.68 -0.69 19.31
N ILE A 21 11.42 -1.36 18.18
CA ILE A 21 11.23 -2.82 18.13
C ILE A 21 12.54 -3.59 17.91
N GLY A 22 13.66 -2.89 17.70
CA GLY A 22 14.98 -3.48 17.45
C GLY A 22 15.20 -4.01 16.03
N ASP A 23 14.36 -3.64 15.06
CA ASP A 23 14.56 -4.00 13.64
C ASP A 23 15.68 -3.19 12.98
N LYS A 24 15.82 -1.92 13.41
CA LYS A 24 16.86 -0.99 12.93
C LYS A 24 17.67 -0.40 14.08
N GLU A 25 18.90 0.01 13.79
CA GLU A 25 19.75 0.70 14.76
C GLU A 25 19.40 2.19 14.88
N ALA A 26 19.79 2.83 15.98
CA ALA A 26 19.48 4.25 16.26
C ALA A 26 19.82 5.24 15.12
N PRO A 27 20.92 5.08 14.34
CA PRO A 27 21.22 5.97 13.21
C PRO A 27 20.18 5.94 12.07
N PHE A 28 19.29 4.95 12.04
CA PHE A 28 18.21 4.87 11.07
C PHE A 28 17.20 6.03 11.20
N VAL A 29 17.03 6.58 12.40
CA VAL A 29 16.14 7.73 12.63
C VAL A 29 16.72 8.99 12.00
N GLY A 30 15.99 9.56 11.06
CA GLY A 30 16.43 10.71 10.24
C GLY A 30 17.21 10.31 8.99
N SER A 31 17.43 9.02 8.75
CA SER A 31 18.06 8.56 7.50
C SER A 31 17.11 8.69 6.30
N ARG A 32 17.64 8.44 5.10
CA ARG A 32 16.87 8.37 3.84
C ARG A 32 16.75 6.94 3.30
N GLU A 33 17.04 5.97 4.14
CA GLU A 33 16.97 4.56 3.78
C GLU A 33 15.53 4.14 3.51
N TRP A 34 15.39 3.20 2.57
CA TRP A 34 14.09 2.66 2.21
C TRP A 34 13.66 1.55 3.16
N ILE A 35 12.35 1.40 3.28
CA ILE A 35 11.72 0.28 4.00
C ILE A 35 10.88 -0.52 3.03
N GLY A 36 10.84 -1.83 3.21
CA GLY A 36 10.05 -2.74 2.41
C GLY A 36 8.69 -3.05 3.03
N ALA A 37 8.01 -3.99 2.40
CA ALA A 37 6.77 -4.58 2.89
C ALA A 37 6.93 -5.21 4.28
N ILE A 38 8.08 -5.80 4.60
CA ILE A 38 8.28 -6.47 5.89
C ILE A 38 8.37 -5.43 7.01
N GLU A 39 9.25 -4.44 6.88
CA GLU A 39 9.39 -3.36 7.85
C GLU A 39 8.07 -2.60 8.03
N LEU A 40 7.35 -2.34 6.93
CA LEU A 40 6.04 -1.68 7.01
C LEU A 40 5.03 -2.50 7.82
N SER A 41 5.09 -3.84 7.77
CA SER A 41 4.22 -4.68 8.59
C SER A 41 4.48 -4.49 10.09
N PHE A 42 5.74 -4.32 10.49
CA PHE A 42 6.09 -4.08 11.88
C PHE A 42 5.64 -2.70 12.36
N VAL A 43 5.77 -1.69 11.50
CA VAL A 43 5.31 -0.32 11.78
C VAL A 43 3.79 -0.31 12.00
N LEU A 44 3.03 -0.98 11.13
CA LEU A 44 1.57 -1.05 11.24
C LEU A 44 1.12 -1.80 12.51
N ASP A 45 1.79 -2.88 12.88
CA ASP A 45 1.50 -3.59 14.13
C ASP A 45 1.83 -2.71 15.35
N LYS A 46 3.02 -2.10 15.37
CA LYS A 46 3.51 -1.30 16.49
C LYS A 46 2.68 -0.03 16.75
N LEU A 47 2.35 0.72 15.69
CA LEU A 47 1.74 2.04 15.82
C LEU A 47 0.21 1.99 15.85
N VAL A 48 -0.40 1.04 15.14
CA VAL A 48 -1.87 0.99 15.00
C VAL A 48 -2.48 -0.38 15.31
N GLY A 49 -1.69 -1.38 15.69
CA GLY A 49 -2.19 -2.72 16.04
C GLY A 49 -2.80 -3.47 14.85
N VAL A 50 -2.37 -3.16 13.63
CA VAL A 50 -2.85 -3.80 12.40
C VAL A 50 -1.90 -4.92 12.01
N THR A 51 -2.38 -6.15 12.05
CA THR A 51 -1.64 -7.31 11.54
C THR A 51 -1.68 -7.33 10.02
N CYS A 52 -0.61 -7.81 9.40
CA CYS A 52 -0.51 -7.87 7.95
C CYS A 52 -0.18 -9.30 7.50
N LYS A 53 -0.70 -9.69 6.33
CA LYS A 53 -0.25 -10.87 5.61
C LYS A 53 0.77 -10.43 4.56
N ILE A 54 1.90 -11.14 4.46
CA ILE A 54 2.88 -10.93 3.40
C ILE A 54 2.70 -12.02 2.34
N LEU A 55 2.50 -11.60 1.10
CA LEU A 55 2.44 -12.47 -0.06
C LEU A 55 3.68 -12.24 -0.90
N ASN A 56 4.52 -13.28 -1.02
CA ASN A 56 5.74 -13.23 -1.80
C ASN A 56 5.51 -13.76 -3.23
N VAL A 57 6.05 -13.04 -4.19
CA VAL A 57 6.01 -13.37 -5.62
C VAL A 57 7.46 -13.36 -6.12
N ARG A 58 7.91 -14.46 -6.73
CA ARG A 58 9.31 -14.63 -7.12
C ARG A 58 9.65 -13.91 -8.43
N SER A 59 8.66 -13.80 -9.33
CA SER A 59 8.76 -13.07 -10.59
C SER A 59 7.53 -12.19 -10.80
N GLY A 60 7.70 -11.00 -11.37
CA GLY A 60 6.56 -10.19 -11.83
C GLY A 60 5.62 -10.91 -12.80
N ALA A 61 6.11 -11.93 -13.52
CA ALA A 61 5.30 -12.77 -14.40
C ALA A 61 4.31 -13.67 -13.64
N ASP A 62 4.57 -13.95 -12.36
CA ASP A 62 3.74 -14.84 -11.53
C ASP A 62 2.63 -14.05 -10.79
N LEU A 63 2.65 -12.71 -10.84
CA LEU A 63 1.70 -11.86 -10.15
C LEU A 63 0.24 -12.06 -10.63
N PRO A 64 -0.03 -12.27 -11.94
CA PRO A 64 -1.33 -12.71 -12.43
C PRO A 64 -1.90 -13.94 -11.72
N GLU A 65 -1.07 -14.92 -11.37
CA GLU A 65 -1.51 -16.15 -10.68
C GLU A 65 -2.05 -15.86 -9.26
N LYS A 66 -1.71 -14.70 -8.70
CA LYS A 66 -2.17 -14.24 -7.38
C LYS A 66 -3.47 -13.45 -7.44
N CYS A 67 -3.99 -13.13 -8.63
CA CYS A 67 -5.18 -12.28 -8.77
C CYS A 67 -6.39 -12.82 -8.02
N ARG A 68 -6.62 -14.13 -8.00
CA ARG A 68 -7.71 -14.73 -7.23
C ARG A 68 -7.59 -14.50 -5.73
N GLU A 69 -6.37 -14.61 -5.19
CA GLU A 69 -6.09 -14.37 -3.77
C GLU A 69 -6.21 -12.87 -3.43
N LEU A 70 -5.78 -11.99 -4.35
CA LEU A 70 -5.94 -10.54 -4.22
C LEU A 70 -7.41 -10.12 -4.28
N ALA A 71 -8.20 -10.69 -5.19
CA ALA A 71 -9.64 -10.46 -5.27
C ALA A 71 -10.33 -10.84 -3.95
N LEU A 72 -10.01 -12.02 -3.42
CA LEU A 72 -10.53 -12.46 -2.11
C LEU A 72 -10.11 -11.50 -0.97
N HIS A 73 -8.89 -10.96 -1.01
CA HIS A 73 -8.47 -9.95 -0.02
C HIS A 73 -9.32 -8.68 -0.13
N PHE A 74 -9.58 -8.18 -1.34
CA PHE A 74 -10.44 -7.01 -1.51
C PHE A 74 -11.90 -7.29 -1.08
N ASP A 75 -12.42 -8.48 -1.33
CA ASP A 75 -13.77 -8.87 -0.88
C ASP A 75 -13.86 -8.98 0.65
N THR A 76 -12.86 -9.59 1.28
CA THR A 76 -12.91 -9.95 2.71
C THR A 76 -12.27 -8.92 3.64
N GLN A 77 -11.26 -8.19 3.18
CA GLN A 77 -10.55 -7.15 3.93
C GLN A 77 -10.81 -5.76 3.35
N GLY A 78 -10.83 -5.61 2.02
CA GLY A 78 -11.06 -4.32 1.36
C GLY A 78 -10.01 -3.26 1.71
N THR A 79 -8.86 -3.68 2.23
CA THR A 79 -7.74 -2.79 2.57
C THR A 79 -6.82 -2.67 1.36
N PRO A 80 -6.26 -1.48 1.11
CA PRO A 80 -5.26 -1.30 0.06
C PRO A 80 -4.00 -2.12 0.37
N ILE A 81 -3.32 -2.56 -0.69
CA ILE A 81 -2.16 -3.46 -0.63
C ILE A 81 -0.92 -2.69 -1.05
N MET A 82 0.14 -2.71 -0.24
CA MET A 82 1.45 -2.20 -0.66
C MET A 82 2.16 -3.29 -1.47
N ILE A 83 2.70 -2.93 -2.63
CA ILE A 83 3.58 -3.78 -3.43
C ILE A 83 4.99 -3.20 -3.36
N GLY A 84 5.96 -3.96 -2.86
CA GLY A 84 7.38 -3.60 -2.90
C GLY A 84 8.16 -4.61 -3.72
N GLY A 85 8.91 -4.17 -4.73
CA GLY A 85 9.75 -5.04 -5.55
C GLY A 85 10.93 -4.31 -6.19
N GLY A 86 12.14 -4.80 -5.96
CA GLY A 86 13.37 -4.09 -6.35
C GLY A 86 13.46 -2.71 -5.70
N VAL A 87 13.44 -1.66 -6.52
CA VAL A 87 13.51 -0.24 -6.10
C VAL A 87 12.19 0.51 -6.23
N LEU A 88 11.09 -0.20 -6.54
CA LEU A 88 9.78 0.41 -6.80
C LEU A 88 8.76 -0.04 -5.75
N ALA A 89 7.92 0.92 -5.36
CA ALA A 89 6.77 0.70 -4.50
C ALA A 89 5.50 1.20 -5.20
N TYR A 90 4.42 0.43 -5.09
CA TYR A 90 3.10 0.79 -5.58
C TYR A 90 2.04 0.50 -4.53
N THR A 91 0.90 1.16 -4.64
CA THR A 91 -0.31 0.80 -3.91
C THR A 91 -1.29 0.16 -4.87
N LEU A 92 -1.75 -1.05 -4.55
CA LEU A 92 -2.80 -1.76 -5.26
C LEU A 92 -4.14 -1.51 -4.56
N LEU A 93 -5.09 -0.98 -5.32
CA LEU A 93 -6.43 -0.61 -4.86
C LEU A 93 -7.53 -1.57 -5.32
N GLY A 94 -7.21 -2.47 -6.24
CA GLY A 94 -8.16 -3.43 -6.77
C GLY A 94 -7.54 -4.28 -7.87
N VAL A 95 -8.20 -5.40 -8.17
CA VAL A 95 -7.86 -6.29 -9.30
C VAL A 95 -9.10 -6.51 -10.14
N ASP A 96 -8.90 -6.63 -11.45
CA ASP A 96 -9.88 -7.13 -12.39
C ASP A 96 -9.31 -8.42 -12.96
N TYR A 97 -10.05 -9.52 -12.82
CA TYR A 97 -9.57 -10.84 -13.18
C TYR A 97 -10.67 -11.64 -13.86
N ASN A 98 -10.38 -12.10 -15.07
CA ASN A 98 -11.25 -12.99 -15.82
C ASN A 98 -10.76 -14.44 -15.65
N GLU A 99 -11.51 -15.25 -14.90
CA GLU A 99 -11.16 -16.66 -14.66
C GLU A 99 -11.16 -17.51 -15.95
N THR A 100 -11.89 -17.09 -16.99
CA THR A 100 -12.01 -17.84 -18.26
C THR A 100 -10.84 -17.55 -19.21
N SER A 101 -10.51 -16.27 -19.42
CA SER A 101 -9.41 -15.89 -20.32
C SER A 101 -8.05 -15.83 -19.63
N GLY A 102 -8.02 -15.73 -18.30
CA GLY A 102 -6.80 -15.47 -17.52
C GLY A 102 -6.34 -14.01 -17.56
N ASP A 103 -7.09 -13.14 -18.25
CA ASP A 103 -6.76 -11.71 -18.32
C ASP A 103 -6.86 -11.07 -16.95
N CYS A 104 -5.87 -10.22 -16.64
CA CYS A 104 -5.86 -9.47 -15.40
C CYS A 104 -5.38 -8.03 -15.56
N ALA A 105 -5.96 -7.16 -14.73
CA ALA A 105 -5.55 -5.79 -14.56
C ALA A 105 -5.52 -5.40 -13.09
N PHE A 106 -4.68 -4.43 -12.79
CA PHE A 106 -4.39 -3.96 -11.44
C PHE A 106 -4.72 -2.48 -11.36
N LEU A 107 -5.54 -2.06 -10.40
CA LEU A 107 -5.77 -0.65 -10.13
C LEU A 107 -4.62 -0.13 -9.27
N ILE A 108 -3.68 0.56 -9.89
CA ILE A 108 -2.46 1.02 -9.26
C ILE A 108 -2.58 2.50 -8.91
N LEU A 109 -2.19 2.83 -7.68
CA LEU A 109 -1.85 4.17 -7.24
C LEU A 109 -0.33 4.26 -7.06
N ASP A 110 0.28 5.14 -7.83
CA ASP A 110 1.71 5.34 -7.91
C ASP A 110 2.16 6.48 -6.98
N PRO A 111 2.93 6.18 -5.92
CA PRO A 111 3.35 7.18 -4.94
C PRO A 111 4.45 8.12 -5.45
N HIS A 112 4.98 7.91 -6.66
CA HIS A 112 6.01 8.77 -7.24
C HIS A 112 5.44 10.06 -7.86
N TYR A 113 4.13 10.29 -7.78
CA TYR A 113 3.54 11.55 -8.22
C TYR A 113 4.03 12.70 -7.34
N THR A 114 4.58 13.73 -7.98
CA THR A 114 5.17 14.91 -7.30
C THR A 114 4.51 16.22 -7.69
N GLY A 115 3.41 16.13 -8.45
CA GLY A 115 2.64 17.30 -8.88
C GLY A 115 1.73 17.84 -7.79
N THR A 116 0.83 18.73 -8.20
CA THR A 116 -0.20 19.31 -7.32
C THR A 116 -1.37 18.33 -7.17
N ASP A 117 -2.17 18.46 -6.10
CA ASP A 117 -3.36 17.63 -5.85
C ASP A 117 -4.51 17.92 -6.85
N ASP A 118 -4.26 17.63 -8.13
CA ASP A 118 -5.16 17.80 -9.24
C ASP A 118 -5.57 16.41 -9.74
N LEU A 119 -6.82 16.05 -9.44
CA LEU A 119 -7.39 14.76 -9.79
C LEU A 119 -7.29 14.45 -11.29
N LYS A 120 -7.48 15.47 -12.15
CA LYS A 120 -7.40 15.26 -13.61
C LYS A 120 -5.98 14.93 -14.01
N LYS A 121 -4.97 15.61 -13.44
CA LYS A 121 -3.56 15.31 -13.72
C LYS A 121 -3.15 13.94 -13.20
N ILE A 122 -3.61 13.55 -12.02
CA ILE A 122 -3.30 12.24 -11.41
C ILE A 122 -3.87 11.12 -12.27
N VAL A 123 -5.15 11.20 -12.65
CA VAL A 123 -5.82 10.16 -13.44
C VAL A 123 -5.31 10.16 -14.88
N ASN A 124 -5.31 11.31 -15.56
CA ASN A 124 -4.89 11.38 -16.97
C ASN A 124 -3.39 11.11 -17.16
N GLY A 125 -2.57 11.41 -16.13
CA GLY A 125 -1.15 11.07 -16.11
C GLY A 125 -0.88 9.61 -15.78
N GLY A 126 -1.91 8.81 -15.48
CA GLY A 126 -1.78 7.38 -15.19
C GLY A 126 -1.19 7.06 -13.82
N TRP A 127 -1.13 8.03 -12.90
CA TRP A 127 -0.67 7.87 -11.52
C TRP A 127 -1.68 7.14 -10.65
N CYS A 128 -2.96 7.21 -11.01
CA CYS A 128 -4.01 6.34 -10.47
C CYS A 128 -4.82 5.77 -11.63
N GLY A 129 -4.75 4.46 -11.85
CA GLY A 129 -5.49 3.84 -12.95
C GLY A 129 -5.22 2.36 -13.14
N TRP A 130 -6.03 1.74 -14.00
CA TRP A 130 -5.93 0.32 -14.36
C TRP A 130 -4.71 0.06 -15.24
N LYS A 131 -3.90 -0.92 -14.83
CA LYS A 131 -2.71 -1.40 -15.54
C LYS A 131 -2.91 -2.87 -15.85
N LYS A 132 -2.97 -3.24 -17.13
CA LYS A 132 -3.01 -4.65 -17.53
C LYS A 132 -1.70 -5.33 -17.14
N ALA A 133 -1.76 -6.60 -16.74
CA ALA A 133 -0.54 -7.39 -16.50
C ALA A 133 0.35 -7.44 -17.72
N VAL A 134 -0.27 -7.66 -18.88
CA VAL A 134 0.34 -7.62 -20.21
C VAL A 134 -0.44 -6.60 -21.03
N ASP A 135 0.25 -5.59 -21.56
CA ASP A 135 -0.38 -4.60 -22.43
C ASP A 135 -0.68 -5.16 -23.82
N SER A 136 -1.37 -4.38 -24.66
CA SER A 136 -1.72 -4.79 -26.03
C SER A 136 -0.51 -5.01 -26.96
N LYS A 137 0.69 -4.63 -26.52
CA LYS A 137 1.96 -4.83 -27.24
C LYS A 137 2.77 -6.00 -26.66
N GLY A 138 2.21 -6.75 -25.71
CA GLY A 138 2.88 -7.88 -25.07
C GLY A 138 3.86 -7.49 -23.97
N LYS A 139 3.89 -6.23 -23.52
CA LYS A 139 4.80 -5.78 -22.47
C LYS A 139 4.18 -6.03 -21.10
N ASN A 140 4.95 -6.66 -20.22
CA ASN A 140 4.57 -6.87 -18.83
C ASN A 140 4.66 -5.57 -18.02
N PHE A 141 3.64 -5.28 -17.22
CA PHE A 141 3.67 -4.16 -16.27
C PHE A 141 4.64 -4.43 -15.12
N PHE A 142 4.60 -5.63 -14.55
CA PHE A 142 5.56 -6.08 -13.55
C PHE A 142 6.77 -6.75 -14.23
N LEU A 143 7.96 -6.48 -13.73
CA LEU A 143 9.20 -6.98 -14.30
C LEU A 143 9.42 -8.45 -13.92
N ALA A 144 9.59 -9.32 -14.93
CA ALA A 144 9.73 -10.75 -14.71
C ALA A 144 11.02 -11.15 -13.96
N ASP A 145 12.06 -10.32 -13.99
CA ASP A 145 13.34 -10.57 -13.32
C ASP A 145 13.38 -10.03 -11.87
N LYS A 146 12.25 -9.53 -11.35
CA LYS A 146 12.13 -8.98 -10.00
C LYS A 146 11.18 -9.79 -9.15
N PHE A 147 11.53 -9.93 -7.88
CA PHE A 147 10.62 -10.41 -6.85
C PHE A 147 9.77 -9.26 -6.31
N TYR A 148 8.58 -9.59 -5.81
CA TYR A 148 7.65 -8.65 -5.20
C TYR A 148 7.14 -9.19 -3.87
N ASN A 149 7.08 -8.33 -2.87
CA ASN A 149 6.40 -8.56 -1.60
C ASN A 149 5.14 -7.69 -1.56
N LEU A 150 3.99 -8.32 -1.41
CA LEU A 150 2.71 -7.67 -1.26
C LEU A 150 2.33 -7.70 0.22
N LEU A 151 2.18 -6.53 0.84
CA LEU A 151 1.67 -6.40 2.20
C LEU A 151 0.17 -6.19 2.15
N LEU A 152 -0.57 -7.12 2.76
CA LEU A 152 -2.02 -7.19 2.80
C LEU A 152 -2.50 -6.91 4.24
N PRO A 153 -2.87 -5.66 4.60
CA PRO A 153 -3.31 -5.31 5.95
C PRO A 153 -4.61 -6.03 6.32
N GLN A 154 -4.71 -6.59 7.50
CA GLN A 154 -5.90 -7.31 7.97
C GLN A 154 -6.77 -6.37 8.80
N ARG A 155 -8.08 -6.35 8.55
CA ARG A 155 -9.01 -5.58 9.38
C ARG A 155 -9.04 -6.16 10.80
N PRO A 156 -8.93 -5.34 11.85
CA PRO A 156 -9.08 -5.82 13.21
C PRO A 156 -10.44 -6.52 13.38
N LYS A 157 -10.42 -7.77 13.86
CA LYS A 157 -11.66 -8.51 14.15
C LYS A 157 -12.36 -7.81 15.32
N MET A 158 -13.53 -7.25 15.06
CA MET A 158 -14.36 -6.58 16.06
C MET A 158 -15.04 -7.58 17.03
N LEU A 159 -14.29 -8.44 17.73
CA LEU A 159 -14.84 -9.34 18.75
C LEU A 159 -13.86 -9.58 19.92
N LYS A 160 -13.98 -8.75 20.96
CA LYS A 160 -13.80 -9.12 22.38
C LYS A 160 -14.33 -8.11 23.42
N ASN A 161 -14.78 -6.91 23.01
CA ASN A 161 -15.29 -5.89 23.95
C ASN A 161 -16.72 -5.40 23.64
N ILE A 162 -17.58 -6.21 23.00
CA ILE A 162 -18.97 -5.79 22.69
C ILE A 162 -19.76 -5.44 23.97
N GLN A 163 -19.44 -6.00 25.14
CA GLN A 163 -20.06 -5.58 26.39
C GLN A 163 -19.49 -4.27 26.98
N VAL A 164 -18.24 -3.90 26.66
CA VAL A 164 -17.62 -2.67 27.19
C VAL A 164 -18.03 -1.46 26.34
N ILE A 165 -18.11 -1.61 25.02
CA ILE A 165 -18.40 -0.50 24.09
C ILE A 165 -19.89 -0.12 24.06
N LEU A 166 -20.81 -1.05 24.36
CA LEU A 166 -22.24 -0.73 24.43
C LEU A 166 -22.60 0.13 25.66
N ARG A 167 -21.75 0.21 26.69
CA ARG A 167 -21.92 1.14 27.82
C ARG A 167 -21.58 2.59 27.48
N GLU A 168 -20.70 2.84 26.50
CA GLU A 168 -20.27 4.19 26.12
C GLU A 168 -20.99 4.74 24.86
N ARG A 169 -21.67 3.87 24.10
CA ARG A 169 -22.30 4.23 22.81
C ARG A 169 -23.58 5.05 22.85
N LYS A 170 -24.05 5.52 24.01
CA LYS A 170 -25.10 6.56 24.04
C LYS A 170 -24.58 7.97 23.71
N SER A 171 -23.25 8.19 23.60
CA SER A 171 -22.71 9.55 23.54
C SER A 171 -22.17 10.05 22.19
N ASN A 172 -21.97 9.25 21.13
CA ASN A 172 -21.38 9.83 19.91
C ASN A 172 -21.86 9.21 18.59
N ARG A 173 -22.63 10.01 17.84
CA ARG A 173 -23.10 9.76 16.47
C ARG A 173 -22.13 10.41 15.49
N ASN A 174 -21.32 9.63 14.75
CA ASN A 174 -20.89 9.93 13.36
C ASN A 174 -19.96 8.85 12.78
N LEU A 175 -20.53 7.72 12.35
CA LEU A 175 -19.80 6.59 11.77
C LEU A 175 -19.43 6.77 10.28
N LYS A 176 -19.92 7.83 9.62
CA LYS A 176 -19.71 8.07 8.19
C LYS A 176 -18.35 8.69 7.84
N ASN A 177 -17.65 9.29 8.79
CA ASN A 177 -16.38 9.97 8.55
C ASN A 177 -15.15 9.05 8.66
N THR A 178 -15.29 7.88 9.29
CA THR A 178 -14.17 6.97 9.58
C THR A 178 -13.63 6.25 8.34
N VAL A 179 -14.49 5.97 7.35
CA VAL A 179 -14.10 5.22 6.14
C VAL A 179 -13.38 6.10 5.12
N GLY A 180 -13.76 7.39 5.02
CA GLY A 180 -13.10 8.34 4.12
C GLY A 180 -11.68 8.72 4.55
N ASN A 181 -11.39 8.67 5.85
CA ASN A 181 -10.08 9.05 6.38
C ASN A 181 -9.02 7.97 6.11
N VAL A 182 -9.37 6.67 6.08
CA VAL A 182 -8.46 5.56 5.72
C VAL A 182 -7.87 5.74 4.32
N PHE A 183 -8.62 6.34 3.40
CA PHE A 183 -8.20 6.60 2.01
C PHE A 183 -7.13 7.71 1.91
N ARG A 184 -7.11 8.65 2.86
CA ARG A 184 -6.18 9.79 2.89
C ARG A 184 -4.84 9.44 3.53
N TYR A 185 -4.85 8.57 4.55
CA TYR A 185 -3.64 8.13 5.25
C TYR A 185 -2.74 7.21 4.40
N HIS A 186 -3.30 6.60 3.35
CA HIS A 186 -2.59 5.65 2.48
C HIS A 186 -1.81 6.30 1.34
N ILE A 187 -1.83 7.62 1.18
CA ILE A 187 -1.07 8.32 0.12
C ILE A 187 0.28 8.82 0.65
N GLU A 188 0.33 9.26 1.91
CA GLU A 188 1.55 9.89 2.46
C GLU A 188 2.50 8.92 3.17
N LEU A 189 2.03 7.73 3.59
CA LEU A 189 2.91 6.67 4.09
C LEU A 189 3.92 6.16 3.03
N PHE A 190 3.72 6.53 1.76
CA PHE A 190 4.38 5.97 0.59
C PHE A 190 5.40 6.91 -0.08
N MET A 191 5.61 8.12 0.42
CA MET A 191 6.63 9.05 -0.10
C MET A 191 8.06 8.72 0.38
N VAL A 192 8.40 7.43 0.54
CA VAL A 192 9.77 6.92 0.68
C VAL A 192 10.32 6.57 -0.71
N SER A 193 10.31 7.54 -1.62
CA SER A 193 11.02 7.40 -2.91
C SER A 193 11.56 8.76 -3.34
N ARG A 194 12.60 9.23 -2.65
CA ARG A 194 13.39 10.36 -3.14
C ARG A 194 14.89 10.23 -2.87
N ASN A 195 15.60 10.23 -4.00
CA ASN A 195 16.92 10.81 -4.27
C ASN A 195 18.17 9.98 -3.94
N SER A 196 18.58 9.17 -4.93
CA SER A 196 20.00 8.89 -5.19
C SER A 196 20.39 9.49 -6.56
N PRO A 197 21.55 10.16 -6.70
CA PRO A 197 21.99 10.82 -7.91
C PRO A 197 22.81 9.85 -8.78
N GLU A 198 22.16 8.90 -9.46
CA GLU A 198 22.82 8.20 -10.57
C GLU A 198 21.89 8.14 -11.77
N GLY A 199 22.32 8.81 -12.83
CA GLY A 199 21.61 8.90 -14.10
C GLY A 199 21.35 7.53 -14.69
N THR A 200 20.11 7.08 -14.56
CA THR A 200 19.49 6.20 -15.55
C THR A 200 18.18 6.85 -15.94
N SER A 201 18.05 7.15 -17.23
CA SER A 201 16.84 7.67 -17.84
C SER A 201 15.64 6.88 -17.35
N LEU A 202 14.70 7.58 -16.70
CA LEU A 202 13.34 7.08 -16.49
C LEU A 202 12.83 6.51 -17.83
N PRO A 203 12.25 5.29 -17.88
CA PRO A 203 11.50 4.90 -19.05
C PRO A 203 10.42 5.97 -19.27
N PRO A 204 10.24 6.47 -20.50
CA PRO A 204 9.32 7.56 -20.76
C PRO A 204 7.95 7.18 -20.21
N ALA A 205 7.34 8.13 -19.48
CA ALA A 205 5.95 8.05 -19.10
C ALA A 205 5.17 7.61 -20.34
N LEU A 206 4.59 6.40 -20.29
CA LEU A 206 3.75 5.90 -21.36
C LEU A 206 2.60 6.87 -21.51
N SER A 207 2.77 7.77 -22.47
CA SER A 207 1.73 8.64 -22.99
C SER A 207 0.77 7.74 -23.80
N PRO A 208 -0.52 8.11 -23.90
CA PRO A 208 -1.54 7.28 -24.55
C PRO A 208 -1.18 6.87 -25.98
#